data_AF-A0A3B9DQM6-F1
#
_entry.id   AF-A0A3B9DQM6-F1
#
_cell.length_a   1.000
_cell.length_b   1.000
_cell.length_c   1.000
_cell.angle_alpha   90.00
_cell.angle_beta   90.00
_cell.angle_gamma   90.00
#
_symmetry.space_group_name_H-M   'P 1'
#
loop_
_entity.id
_entity.type
_entity.pdbx_description
1 polymer ?
#
loop_
_entity_poly.entity_id
_entity_poly.type
_entity_poly.pdbx_seq_one_letter_code
_entity_poly.pdbx_strand_id
1 'polypeptide(L)'
;RLVFGSQRSQLTADGVAIEGRQRAGDRDVAGEGGIGGAFWEGAQAVVRSPYLLGIGAYIALMAISNTLIYFTQANIIRDDRDTFSELVAGFAQLDVFAQVATLFVQIFVTTQVIKRIGVGWTLVILPVVTMLGFAVLSAWATFGVMAVFQAVHRATRYAISRPARETLFSVVSPSEKYKAKPFVDVFLYRGGDLAGAGVDSMFAAMGLTLAAVAAATVPVAGVWAVLCVALGRAQQAKDTGSPVSEPPQVG
;
A
#
# COMPACT_ATOMS: atom_id res chain seq x y z
N ARG A 1 27.94 6.87 -48.41
CA ARG A 1 26.67 6.18 -48.05
C ARG A 1 26.95 4.80 -47.38
N LEU A 2 27.79 4.69 -46.34
CA LEU A 2 28.06 3.38 -45.69
C LEU A 2 28.43 3.49 -44.19
N VAL A 3 27.65 4.21 -43.37
CA VAL A 3 27.87 4.24 -41.89
C VAL A 3 26.61 3.93 -41.06
N PHE A 4 25.43 3.77 -41.67
CA PHE A 4 24.17 3.56 -40.93
C PHE A 4 23.70 2.09 -40.83
N GLY A 5 24.47 1.13 -41.34
CA GLY A 5 24.08 -0.29 -41.36
C GLY A 5 24.39 -1.08 -40.08
N SER A 6 25.50 -0.77 -39.38
CA SER A 6 25.96 -1.61 -38.27
C SER A 6 25.19 -1.39 -36.96
N GLN A 7 24.74 -0.17 -36.68
CA GLN A 7 23.97 0.12 -35.46
C GLN A 7 22.59 -0.53 -35.44
N ARG A 8 21.93 -0.66 -36.59
CA ARG A 8 20.61 -1.29 -36.66
C ARG A 8 20.68 -2.78 -36.36
N SER A 9 21.77 -3.45 -36.78
CA SER A 9 22.01 -4.87 -36.51
C SER A 9 22.26 -5.15 -35.02
N GLN A 10 23.06 -4.31 -34.35
CA GLN A 10 23.35 -4.45 -32.92
C GLN A 10 22.10 -4.23 -32.05
N LEU A 11 21.26 -3.23 -32.37
CA LEU A 11 20.01 -2.98 -31.64
C LEU A 11 19.01 -4.16 -31.74
N THR A 12 18.93 -4.84 -32.90
CA THR A 12 18.13 -6.06 -33.03
C THR A 12 18.75 -7.24 -32.28
N ALA A 13 20.07 -7.39 -32.28
CA ALA A 13 20.74 -8.48 -31.57
C ALA A 13 20.58 -8.37 -30.05
N ASP A 14 20.72 -7.16 -29.50
CA ASP A 14 20.52 -6.89 -28.08
C ASP A 14 19.03 -7.03 -27.69
N GLY A 15 18.11 -6.56 -28.53
CA GLY A 15 16.67 -6.76 -28.32
C GLY A 15 16.28 -8.24 -28.26
N VAL A 16 16.81 -9.06 -29.17
CA VAL A 16 16.57 -10.52 -29.20
C VAL A 16 17.24 -11.23 -28.03
N ALA A 17 18.41 -10.76 -27.57
CA ALA A 17 19.09 -11.33 -26.40
C ALA A 17 18.36 -11.01 -25.08
N ILE A 18 17.80 -9.81 -24.94
CA ILE A 18 16.97 -9.42 -23.79
C ILE A 18 15.66 -10.22 -23.81
N GLU A 19 14.99 -10.29 -24.96
CA GLU A 19 13.74 -11.04 -25.11
C GLU A 19 13.96 -12.56 -24.92
N GLY A 20 15.12 -13.07 -25.33
CA GLY A 20 15.55 -14.46 -25.12
C GLY A 20 15.77 -14.82 -23.65
N ARG A 21 16.44 -13.95 -22.86
CA ARG A 21 16.58 -14.14 -21.40
C ARG A 21 15.24 -14.03 -20.69
N GLN A 22 14.40 -13.10 -21.13
CA GLN A 22 13.08 -12.89 -20.54
C GLN A 22 12.15 -14.08 -20.81
N ARG A 23 12.17 -14.63 -22.03
CA ARG A 23 11.44 -15.87 -22.39
C ARG A 23 12.04 -17.15 -21.82
N ALA A 24 13.32 -17.18 -21.45
CA ALA A 24 13.94 -18.31 -20.76
C ALA A 24 13.52 -18.31 -19.28
N GLY A 25 13.57 -17.15 -18.62
CA GLY A 25 13.06 -16.98 -17.26
C GLY A 25 11.56 -17.23 -17.11
N ASP A 26 10.76 -16.98 -18.15
CA ASP A 26 9.31 -17.28 -18.16
C ASP A 26 9.00 -18.77 -18.44
N ARG A 27 9.89 -19.47 -19.17
CA ARG A 27 9.69 -20.88 -19.55
C ARG A 27 10.13 -21.86 -18.46
N ASP A 28 11.12 -21.51 -17.65
CA ASP A 28 11.49 -22.30 -16.46
C ASP A 28 10.39 -22.27 -15.37
N VAL A 29 9.36 -21.42 -15.51
CA VAL A 29 8.25 -21.24 -14.55
C VAL A 29 6.95 -21.90 -15.03
N ALA A 30 6.82 -22.17 -16.33
CA ALA A 30 5.69 -22.94 -16.86
C ALA A 30 5.85 -24.46 -16.68
N GLY A 31 7.03 -24.92 -16.23
CA GLY A 31 7.32 -26.30 -15.88
C GLY A 31 7.19 -26.54 -14.37
N GLU A 32 6.26 -27.42 -14.00
CA GLU A 32 6.22 -28.25 -12.77
C GLU A 32 5.50 -27.77 -11.50
N GLY A 33 4.87 -26.59 -11.48
CA GLY A 33 4.02 -26.19 -10.35
C GLY A 33 2.69 -25.61 -10.78
N GLY A 34 1.59 -26.36 -10.62
CA GLY A 34 0.24 -25.80 -10.80
C GLY A 34 0.03 -24.53 -9.96
N ILE A 35 -0.98 -23.71 -10.28
CA ILE A 35 -1.26 -22.41 -9.64
C ILE A 35 -1.22 -22.45 -8.09
N GLY A 36 -1.53 -23.60 -7.47
CA GLY A 36 -1.41 -23.82 -6.03
C GLY A 36 0.03 -23.91 -5.48
N GLY A 37 0.99 -24.39 -6.26
CA GLY A 37 2.41 -24.49 -5.87
C GLY A 37 3.06 -23.13 -5.70
N ALA A 38 2.91 -22.24 -6.68
CA ALA A 38 3.41 -20.87 -6.61
C ALA A 38 2.77 -20.07 -5.45
N PHE A 39 1.48 -20.29 -5.17
CA PHE A 39 0.79 -19.68 -4.05
C PHE A 39 1.30 -20.17 -2.69
N TRP A 40 1.46 -21.48 -2.51
CA TRP A 40 1.94 -22.09 -1.28
C TRP A 40 3.38 -21.67 -0.96
N GLU A 41 4.23 -21.63 -1.99
CA GLU A 41 5.59 -21.12 -1.86
C GLU A 41 5.62 -19.63 -1.46
N GLY A 42 4.68 -18.82 -1.97
CA GLY A 42 4.48 -17.44 -1.55
C GLY A 42 4.10 -17.30 -0.08
N ALA A 43 3.13 -18.11 0.37
CA ALA A 43 2.73 -18.15 1.78
C ALA A 43 3.90 -18.56 2.69
N GLN A 44 4.65 -19.60 2.30
CA GLN A 44 5.81 -20.08 3.05
C GLN A 44 6.94 -19.05 3.10
N ALA A 45 7.20 -18.34 1.99
CA ALA A 45 8.19 -17.26 1.93
C ALA A 45 7.83 -16.12 2.88
N VAL A 46 6.55 -15.73 2.93
CA VAL A 46 6.08 -14.70 3.88
C VAL A 46 6.29 -15.18 5.31
N VAL A 47 5.78 -16.36 5.69
CA VAL A 47 5.84 -16.87 7.07
C VAL A 47 7.27 -17.07 7.58
N ARG A 48 8.22 -17.44 6.70
CA ARG A 48 9.63 -17.63 7.08
C ARG A 48 10.42 -16.33 7.25
N SER A 49 9.94 -15.22 6.67
CA SER A 49 10.65 -13.95 6.70
C SER A 49 9.94 -12.96 7.62
N PRO A 50 10.53 -12.59 8.78
CA PRO A 50 9.91 -11.62 9.69
C PRO A 50 9.70 -10.26 9.01
N TYR A 51 10.51 -9.94 8.01
CA TYR A 51 10.37 -8.73 7.20
C TYR A 51 9.14 -8.78 6.28
N LEU A 52 8.91 -9.89 5.57
CA LEU A 52 7.73 -10.07 4.72
C LEU A 52 6.45 -10.19 5.55
N LEU A 53 6.50 -10.82 6.73
CA LEU A 53 5.40 -10.80 7.70
C LEU A 53 5.06 -9.37 8.12
N GLY A 54 6.06 -8.53 8.40
CA GLY A 54 5.83 -7.12 8.72
C GLY A 54 5.14 -6.37 7.58
N ILE A 55 5.56 -6.59 6.32
CA ILE A 55 4.91 -6.00 5.14
C ILE A 55 3.46 -6.50 5.02
N GLY A 56 3.24 -7.80 5.26
CA GLY A 56 1.91 -8.41 5.26
C GLY A 56 1.00 -7.82 6.33
N ALA A 57 1.50 -7.67 7.55
CA ALA A 57 0.79 -7.02 8.66
C ALA A 57 0.46 -5.56 8.35
N TYR A 58 1.37 -4.82 7.72
CA TYR A 58 1.12 -3.46 7.24
C TYR A 58 -0.06 -3.42 6.24
N ILE A 59 -0.11 -4.37 5.29
CA ILE A 59 -1.21 -4.44 4.32
C ILE A 59 -2.52 -4.85 4.98
N ALA A 60 -2.50 -5.80 5.91
CA ALA A 60 -3.68 -6.21 6.65
C ALA A 60 -4.27 -5.05 7.47
N LEU A 61 -3.44 -4.30 8.21
CA LEU A 61 -3.87 -3.13 8.98
C LEU A 61 -4.42 -2.02 8.07
N MET A 62 -3.80 -1.81 6.92
CA MET A 62 -4.30 -0.88 5.91
C MET A 62 -5.68 -1.31 5.37
N ALA A 63 -5.87 -2.61 5.07
CA ALA A 63 -7.14 -3.15 4.59
C ALA A 63 -8.24 -3.02 5.65
N ILE A 64 -7.97 -3.44 6.89
CA ILE A 64 -8.86 -3.25 8.05
C ILE A 64 -9.27 -1.78 8.18
N SER A 65 -8.30 -0.86 8.12
CA SER A 65 -8.58 0.58 8.20
C SER A 65 -9.52 1.05 7.08
N ASN A 66 -9.31 0.63 5.83
CA ASN A 66 -10.23 0.97 4.73
C ASN A 66 -11.64 0.43 4.97
N THR A 67 -11.75 -0.80 5.50
CA THR A 67 -13.03 -1.42 5.80
C THR A 67 -13.77 -0.67 6.92
N LEU A 68 -13.09 -0.26 7.99
CA LEU A 68 -13.69 0.53 9.06
C LEU A 68 -14.13 1.93 8.57
N ILE A 69 -13.33 2.57 7.72
CA ILE A 69 -13.69 3.84 7.07
C ILE A 69 -14.97 3.65 6.26
N TYR A 70 -15.07 2.58 5.47
CA TYR A 70 -16.26 2.27 4.67
C TYR A 70 -17.51 2.08 5.53
N PHE A 71 -17.44 1.28 6.60
CA PHE A 71 -18.59 1.07 7.49
C PHE A 71 -18.99 2.33 8.24
N THR A 72 -18.01 3.11 8.72
CA THR A 72 -18.23 4.43 9.33
C THR A 72 -18.97 5.36 8.37
N GLN A 73 -18.58 5.35 7.09
CA GLN A 73 -19.26 6.14 6.06
C GLN A 73 -20.71 5.72 5.89
N ALA A 74 -20.94 4.41 5.78
CA ALA A 74 -22.27 3.86 5.59
C ALA A 74 -23.21 4.20 6.75
N ASN A 75 -22.69 4.22 7.98
CA ASN A 75 -23.46 4.61 9.17
C ASN A 75 -23.80 6.11 9.16
N ILE A 76 -22.82 6.99 8.92
CA ILE A 76 -23.05 8.45 8.84
C ILE A 76 -24.09 8.79 7.75
N ILE A 77 -24.01 8.14 6.59
CA ILE A 77 -24.97 8.37 5.49
C ILE A 77 -26.39 7.91 5.85
N ARG A 78 -26.53 6.86 6.68
CA ARG A 78 -27.85 6.36 7.09
C ARG A 78 -28.55 7.32 8.05
N ASP A 79 -27.82 7.99 8.91
CA ASP A 79 -28.37 8.86 9.96
C ASP A 79 -28.76 10.27 9.43
N ASP A 80 -28.10 10.77 8.37
CA ASP A 80 -28.30 12.14 7.83
C ASP A 80 -29.29 12.26 6.65
N ARG A 81 -30.18 11.28 6.43
CA ARG A 81 -31.01 11.18 5.21
C ARG A 81 -31.91 12.38 4.90
N ASP A 82 -32.34 13.15 5.90
CA ASP A 82 -33.33 14.22 5.72
C ASP A 82 -32.73 15.56 5.24
N THR A 83 -31.41 15.76 5.35
CA THR A 83 -30.70 16.99 4.91
C THR A 83 -29.81 16.74 3.67
N PHE A 84 -29.86 15.53 3.14
CA PHE A 84 -28.86 14.96 2.22
C PHE A 84 -28.83 15.63 0.82
N SER A 85 -29.99 16.03 0.29
CA SER A 85 -30.09 16.42 -1.13
C SER A 85 -29.41 17.75 -1.48
N GLU A 86 -29.47 18.77 -0.60
CA GLU A 86 -28.86 20.08 -0.85
C GLU A 86 -27.36 20.12 -0.51
N LEU A 87 -26.92 19.35 0.49
CA LEU A 87 -25.50 19.26 0.86
C LEU A 87 -24.69 18.43 -0.16
N VAL A 88 -25.28 17.38 -0.73
CA VAL A 88 -24.58 16.47 -1.68
C VAL A 88 -24.09 17.18 -2.95
N ALA A 89 -24.80 18.19 -3.47
CA ALA A 89 -24.39 18.91 -4.67
C ALA A 89 -23.12 19.76 -4.47
N GLY A 90 -23.01 20.47 -3.34
CA GLY A 90 -21.82 21.23 -2.98
C GLY A 90 -20.63 20.33 -2.63
N PHE A 91 -20.89 19.17 -2.03
CA PHE A 91 -19.83 18.21 -1.67
C PHE A 91 -19.33 17.37 -2.85
N ALA A 92 -20.16 17.06 -3.86
CA ALA A 92 -19.70 16.41 -5.09
C ALA A 92 -18.62 17.23 -5.80
N GLN A 93 -18.73 18.57 -5.74
CA GLN A 93 -17.70 19.47 -6.26
C GLN A 93 -16.42 19.39 -5.41
N LEU A 94 -16.52 19.38 -4.08
CA LEU A 94 -15.37 19.22 -3.18
C LEU A 94 -14.64 17.89 -3.38
N ASP A 95 -15.37 16.79 -3.59
CA ASP A 95 -14.78 15.49 -3.87
C ASP A 95 -14.00 15.48 -5.19
N VAL A 96 -14.56 16.09 -6.25
CA VAL A 96 -13.84 16.27 -7.52
C VAL A 96 -12.56 17.09 -7.32
N PHE A 97 -12.62 18.20 -6.57
CA PHE A 97 -11.42 19.00 -6.26
C PHE A 97 -10.38 18.20 -5.46
N ALA A 98 -10.82 17.39 -4.49
CA ALA A 98 -9.94 16.53 -3.72
C ALA A 98 -9.26 15.45 -4.59
N GLN A 99 -10.01 14.85 -5.52
CA GLN A 99 -9.46 13.87 -6.47
C GLN A 99 -8.45 14.51 -7.43
N VAL A 100 -8.74 15.71 -7.93
CA VAL A 100 -7.78 16.47 -8.76
C VAL A 100 -6.55 16.86 -7.96
N ALA A 101 -6.71 17.39 -6.74
CA ALA A 101 -5.59 17.71 -5.86
C ALA A 101 -4.73 16.49 -5.53
N THR A 102 -5.36 15.32 -5.34
CA THR A 102 -4.66 14.04 -5.15
C THR A 102 -3.78 13.70 -6.35
N LEU A 103 -4.31 13.84 -7.57
CA LEU A 103 -3.57 13.57 -8.79
C LEU A 103 -2.35 14.50 -8.93
N PHE A 104 -2.52 15.79 -8.58
CA PHE A 104 -1.40 16.74 -8.56
C PHE A 104 -0.36 16.35 -7.50
N VAL A 105 -0.78 16.04 -6.28
CA VAL A 105 0.13 15.63 -5.19
C VAL A 105 0.88 14.34 -5.54
N GLN A 106 0.22 13.37 -6.20
CA GLN A 106 0.84 12.12 -6.65
C GLN A 106 2.07 12.33 -7.53
N ILE A 107 2.03 13.32 -8.42
CA ILE A 107 3.10 13.57 -9.40
C ILE A 107 4.32 14.23 -8.73
N PHE A 108 4.10 15.16 -7.80
CA PHE A 108 5.18 16.02 -7.29
C PHE A 108 5.73 15.60 -5.93
N VAL A 109 4.92 15.02 -5.06
CA VAL A 109 5.27 14.87 -3.63
C VAL A 109 5.98 13.54 -3.36
N THR A 110 5.64 12.49 -4.10
CA THR A 110 6.10 11.11 -3.89
C THR A 110 7.62 10.97 -3.72
N THR A 111 8.37 11.34 -4.76
CA THR A 111 9.82 11.10 -4.82
C THR A 111 10.59 11.99 -3.84
N GLN A 112 10.07 13.18 -3.56
CA GLN A 112 10.72 14.15 -2.68
C GLN A 112 10.53 13.80 -1.21
N VAL A 113 9.35 13.30 -0.83
CA VAL A 113 9.07 12.91 0.56
C VAL A 113 9.93 11.71 0.95
N ILE A 114 9.94 10.64 0.16
CA ILE A 114 10.73 9.44 0.48
C ILE A 114 12.22 9.77 0.63
N LYS A 115 12.77 10.61 -0.27
CA LYS A 115 14.18 11.03 -0.19
C LYS A 115 14.52 11.87 1.03
N ARG A 116 13.58 12.70 1.53
CA ARG A 116 13.83 13.60 2.66
C ARG A 116 13.63 12.97 4.03
N ILE A 117 12.57 12.19 4.21
CA ILE A 117 12.22 11.64 5.54
C ILE A 117 12.44 10.13 5.66
N GLY A 118 12.78 9.46 4.56
CA GLY A 118 13.02 8.02 4.53
C GLY A 118 11.75 7.18 4.48
N VAL A 119 11.90 5.90 4.11
CA VAL A 119 10.78 4.98 3.84
C VAL A 119 9.92 4.75 5.09
N GLY A 120 10.53 4.53 6.25
CA GLY A 120 9.81 4.27 7.50
C GLY A 120 8.86 5.39 7.90
N TRP A 121 9.37 6.63 7.99
CA TRP A 121 8.56 7.79 8.31
C TRP A 121 7.53 8.11 7.23
N THR A 122 7.83 7.82 5.97
CA THR A 122 6.85 7.97 4.88
C THR A 122 5.66 7.02 5.07
N LEU A 123 5.90 5.78 5.50
CA LEU A 123 4.84 4.80 5.78
C LEU A 123 3.96 5.21 6.97
N VAL A 124 4.53 5.91 7.97
CA VAL A 124 3.81 6.40 9.17
C VAL A 124 2.72 7.43 8.83
N ILE A 125 2.84 8.14 7.70
CA ILE A 125 1.89 9.20 7.35
C ILE A 125 0.46 8.66 7.25
N LEU A 126 0.28 7.47 6.68
CA LEU A 126 -1.06 6.87 6.53
C LEU A 126 -1.72 6.52 7.88
N PRO A 127 -1.11 5.73 8.79
CA PRO A 127 -1.69 5.49 10.10
C PRO A 127 -1.95 6.77 10.88
N VAL A 128 -1.08 7.80 10.78
CA VAL A 128 -1.32 9.09 11.44
C VAL A 128 -2.55 9.79 10.86
N VAL A 129 -2.70 9.83 9.55
CA VAL A 129 -3.90 10.38 8.89
C VAL A 129 -5.16 9.61 9.32
N THR A 130 -5.09 8.27 9.37
CA THR A 130 -6.18 7.42 9.85
C THR A 130 -6.52 7.74 11.31
N MET A 131 -5.52 7.83 12.18
CA MET A 131 -5.67 8.13 13.60
C MET A 131 -6.34 9.49 13.83
N LEU A 132 -5.86 10.54 13.15
CA LEU A 132 -6.41 11.89 13.25
C LEU A 132 -7.83 11.95 12.69
N GLY A 133 -8.08 11.29 11.56
CA GLY A 133 -9.42 11.25 10.95
C GLY A 133 -10.46 10.62 11.87
N PHE A 134 -10.14 9.47 12.46
CA PHE A 134 -11.02 8.82 13.44
C PHE A 134 -11.13 9.61 14.74
N ALA A 135 -10.05 10.24 15.24
CA ALA A 135 -10.13 11.11 16.41
C ALA A 135 -11.10 12.29 16.18
N VAL A 136 -11.02 12.95 15.02
CA VAL A 136 -11.92 14.05 14.66
C VAL A 136 -13.36 13.54 14.50
N LEU A 137 -13.56 12.40 13.83
CA LEU A 137 -14.89 11.79 13.68
C LEU A 137 -15.51 11.34 15.01
N SER A 138 -14.70 10.98 16.01
CA SER A 138 -15.20 10.62 17.33
C SER A 138 -15.86 11.81 18.04
N ALA A 139 -15.44 13.04 17.73
CA ALA A 139 -16.02 14.27 18.26
C ALA A 139 -17.11 14.85 17.34
N TRP A 140 -16.91 14.79 16.02
CA TRP A 140 -17.80 15.36 15.01
C TRP A 140 -18.07 14.36 13.88
N ALA A 141 -18.99 13.44 14.13
CA ALA A 141 -19.42 12.42 13.17
C ALA A 141 -20.39 12.98 12.10
N THR A 142 -19.94 13.97 11.32
CA THR A 142 -20.74 14.57 10.25
C THR A 142 -20.28 14.08 8.88
N PHE A 143 -21.18 14.09 7.90
CA PHE A 143 -20.86 13.73 6.52
C PHE A 143 -19.69 14.55 5.94
N GLY A 144 -19.63 15.85 6.22
CA GLY A 144 -18.56 16.73 5.71
C GLY A 144 -17.18 16.39 6.24
N VAL A 145 -17.06 16.10 7.55
CA VAL A 145 -15.80 15.63 8.17
C VAL A 145 -15.37 14.31 7.53
N MET A 146 -16.33 13.40 7.31
CA MET A 146 -16.08 12.10 6.69
C MET A 146 -15.59 12.23 5.24
N ALA A 147 -16.15 13.14 4.46
CA ALA A 147 -15.72 13.41 3.09
C ALA A 147 -14.27 13.91 3.03
N VAL A 148 -13.92 14.90 3.87
CA VAL A 148 -12.54 15.42 3.95
C VAL A 148 -11.57 14.34 4.41
N PHE A 149 -11.93 13.57 5.43
CA PHE A 149 -11.09 12.47 5.90
C PHE A 149 -10.81 11.45 4.78
N GLN A 150 -11.84 11.01 4.05
CA GLN A 150 -11.66 10.07 2.96
C GLN A 150 -10.78 10.62 1.83
N ALA A 151 -10.99 11.88 1.45
CA ALA A 151 -10.14 12.55 0.47
C ALA A 151 -8.66 12.52 0.87
N VAL A 152 -8.34 12.97 2.09
CA VAL A 152 -6.97 13.02 2.61
C VAL A 152 -6.37 11.61 2.76
N HIS A 153 -7.15 10.66 3.28
CA HIS A 153 -6.73 9.27 3.45
C HIS A 153 -6.42 8.62 2.09
N ARG A 154 -7.27 8.83 1.09
CA ARG A 154 -7.11 8.33 -0.27
C ARG A 154 -5.87 8.93 -0.94
N ALA A 155 -5.70 10.25 -0.81
CA ALA A 155 -4.52 10.95 -1.31
C ALA A 155 -3.24 10.39 -0.71
N THR A 156 -3.21 10.25 0.62
CA THR A 156 -2.07 9.69 1.36
C THR A 156 -1.77 8.27 0.91
N ARG A 157 -2.79 7.42 0.81
CA ARG A 157 -2.62 6.02 0.40
C ARG A 157 -1.99 5.90 -0.99
N TYR A 158 -2.46 6.68 -1.96
CA TYR A 158 -2.00 6.55 -3.34
C TYR A 158 -0.74 7.34 -3.67
N ALA A 159 -0.55 8.52 -3.10
CA ALA A 159 0.62 9.38 -3.36
C ALA A 159 1.82 9.04 -2.47
N ILE A 160 1.60 8.50 -1.27
CA ILE A 160 2.66 8.38 -0.27
C ILE A 160 2.89 6.90 0.07
N SER A 161 1.85 6.21 0.50
CA SER A 161 1.99 4.85 1.04
C SER A 161 2.29 3.79 0.00
N ARG A 162 1.63 3.85 -1.16
CA ARG A 162 1.87 2.92 -2.27
C ARG A 162 3.35 2.94 -2.72
N PRO A 163 3.96 4.08 -3.08
CA PRO A 163 5.35 4.12 -3.50
C PRO A 163 6.32 3.75 -2.37
N ALA A 164 6.08 4.20 -1.13
CA ALA A 164 6.91 3.80 0.01
C ALA A 164 6.89 2.28 0.25
N ARG A 165 5.75 1.64 0.04
CA ARG A 165 5.62 0.18 0.12
C ARG A 165 6.36 -0.52 -1.01
N GLU A 166 6.32 -0.01 -2.23
CA GLU A 166 7.13 -0.58 -3.32
C GLU A 166 8.62 -0.52 -3.00
N THR A 167 9.09 0.53 -2.30
CA THR A 167 10.47 0.60 -1.81
C THR A 167 10.78 -0.47 -0.76
N LEU A 168 9.84 -0.88 0.10
CA LEU A 168 10.09 -2.00 1.03
C LEU A 168 10.42 -3.31 0.30
N PHE A 169 9.90 -3.51 -0.92
CA PHE A 169 10.20 -4.67 -1.75
C PHE A 169 11.48 -4.52 -2.58
N SER A 170 12.24 -3.42 -2.46
CA SER A 170 13.49 -3.25 -3.23
C SER A 170 14.67 -4.05 -2.67
N VAL A 171 14.69 -4.31 -1.37
CA VAL A 171 15.74 -5.10 -0.68
C VAL A 171 15.37 -6.58 -0.52
N VAL A 172 14.23 -6.98 -1.08
CA VAL A 172 13.78 -8.38 -1.10
C VAL A 172 14.36 -9.02 -2.35
N SER A 173 14.90 -10.23 -2.22
CA SER A 173 15.46 -10.94 -3.38
C SER A 173 14.39 -11.13 -4.47
N PRO A 174 14.76 -11.13 -5.77
CA PRO A 174 13.78 -11.26 -6.86
C PRO A 174 12.91 -12.52 -6.74
N SER A 175 13.47 -13.64 -6.29
CA SER A 175 12.76 -14.90 -6.09
C SER A 175 11.73 -14.83 -4.96
N GLU A 176 12.10 -14.28 -3.80
CA GLU A 176 11.17 -14.07 -2.69
C GLU A 176 10.08 -13.06 -3.06
N LYS A 177 10.44 -11.97 -3.75
CA LYS A 177 9.50 -10.95 -4.20
C LYS A 177 8.47 -11.53 -5.17
N TYR A 178 8.89 -12.34 -6.14
CA TYR A 178 8.01 -12.96 -7.13
C TYR A 178 6.98 -13.89 -6.47
N LYS A 179 7.40 -14.65 -5.45
CA LYS A 179 6.53 -15.57 -4.69
C LYS A 179 5.61 -14.83 -3.71
N ALA A 180 6.16 -13.88 -2.97
CA ALA A 180 5.45 -13.22 -1.87
C ALA A 180 4.50 -12.12 -2.35
N LYS A 181 4.86 -11.33 -3.38
CA LYS A 181 4.09 -10.14 -3.78
C LYS A 181 2.64 -10.46 -4.18
N PRO A 182 2.34 -11.49 -5.01
CA PRO A 182 0.96 -11.84 -5.34
C PRO A 182 0.15 -12.31 -4.12
N PHE A 183 0.77 -13.11 -3.24
CA PHE A 183 0.13 -13.57 -2.00
C PHE A 183 -0.21 -12.39 -1.08
N VAL A 184 0.73 -11.46 -0.93
CA VAL A 184 0.57 -10.26 -0.11
C VAL A 184 -0.50 -9.32 -0.70
N ASP A 185 -0.45 -9.07 -2.01
CA ASP A 185 -1.36 -8.13 -2.68
C ASP A 185 -2.81 -8.65 -2.73
N VAL A 186 -3.01 -9.96 -2.81
CA VAL A 186 -4.36 -10.56 -2.89
C VAL A 186 -4.79 -11.16 -1.55
N PHE A 187 -4.09 -12.17 -1.05
CA PHE A 187 -4.56 -12.94 0.11
C PHE A 187 -4.53 -12.12 1.40
N LEU A 188 -3.43 -11.42 1.69
CA LEU A 188 -3.33 -10.62 2.92
C LEU A 188 -4.23 -9.38 2.87
N TYR A 189 -4.38 -8.77 1.70
CA TYR A 189 -5.33 -7.68 1.52
C TYR A 189 -6.77 -8.16 1.76
N ARG A 190 -7.17 -9.28 1.13
CA ARG A 190 -8.52 -9.85 1.30
C ARG A 190 -8.76 -10.41 2.69
N GLY A 191 -7.76 -11.05 3.29
CA GLY A 191 -7.81 -11.48 4.68
C GLY A 191 -7.96 -10.31 5.63
N GLY A 192 -7.29 -9.19 5.35
CA GLY A 192 -7.48 -7.93 6.05
C GLY A 192 -8.88 -7.36 5.89
N ASP A 193 -9.47 -7.38 4.69
CA ASP A 193 -10.86 -6.95 4.46
C ASP A 193 -11.84 -7.77 5.32
N LEU A 194 -11.68 -9.11 5.33
CA LEU A 194 -12.49 -10.03 6.15
C LEU A 194 -12.31 -9.78 7.66
N ALA A 195 -11.06 -9.61 8.10
CA ALA A 195 -10.76 -9.29 9.49
C ALA A 195 -11.39 -7.94 9.89
N GLY A 196 -11.34 -6.94 9.01
CA GLY A 196 -11.96 -5.64 9.24
C GLY A 196 -13.47 -5.72 9.39
N ALA A 197 -14.14 -6.51 8.54
CA ALA A 197 -15.57 -6.76 8.66
C ALA A 197 -15.92 -7.53 9.94
N GLY A 198 -15.07 -8.47 10.36
CA GLY A 198 -15.20 -9.17 11.64
C GLY A 198 -15.06 -8.24 12.85
N VAL A 199 -14.08 -7.33 12.81
CA VAL A 199 -13.88 -6.30 13.85
C VAL A 199 -15.10 -5.37 13.93
N ASP A 200 -15.60 -4.89 12.80
CA ASP A 200 -16.81 -4.05 12.75
C ASP A 200 -18.04 -4.80 13.29
N SER A 201 -18.23 -6.05 12.88
CA SER A 201 -19.34 -6.90 13.37
C SER A 201 -19.24 -7.15 14.87
N MET A 202 -18.03 -7.36 15.40
CA MET A 202 -17.78 -7.50 16.83
C MET A 202 -18.14 -6.20 17.56
N PHE A 203 -17.77 -5.05 17.00
CA PHE A 203 -18.14 -3.76 17.59
C PHE A 203 -19.66 -3.52 17.60
N ALA A 204 -20.33 -3.84 16.50
CA ALA A 204 -21.78 -3.78 16.40
C ALA A 204 -22.47 -4.72 17.41
N ALA A 205 -21.96 -5.95 17.58
CA ALA A 205 -22.48 -6.90 18.56
C ALA A 205 -22.31 -6.43 20.02
N MET A 206 -21.25 -5.65 20.31
CA MET A 206 -21.06 -5.00 21.61
C MET A 206 -21.89 -3.72 21.79
N GLY A 207 -22.65 -3.30 20.78
CA GLY A 207 -23.44 -2.06 20.83
C GLY A 207 -22.58 -0.80 20.91
N LEU A 208 -21.32 -0.85 20.45
CA LEU A 208 -20.44 0.31 20.46
C LEU A 208 -21.01 1.40 19.57
N THR A 209 -21.03 2.63 20.08
CA THR A 209 -21.40 3.80 19.30
C THR A 209 -20.32 4.06 18.24
N LEU A 210 -20.69 4.79 17.18
CA LEU A 210 -19.74 5.21 16.13
C LEU A 210 -18.51 5.92 16.71
N ALA A 211 -18.72 6.76 17.72
CA ALA A 211 -17.64 7.45 18.43
C ALA A 211 -16.73 6.47 19.18
N ALA A 212 -17.27 5.40 19.77
CA ALA A 212 -16.49 4.39 20.47
C ALA A 212 -15.69 3.51 19.50
N VAL A 213 -16.24 3.17 18.32
CA VAL A 213 -15.51 2.50 17.23
C VAL A 213 -14.38 3.38 16.71
N ALA A 214 -14.64 4.67 16.50
CA ALA A 214 -13.63 5.64 16.08
C ALA A 214 -12.50 5.76 17.12
N ALA A 215 -12.84 5.85 18.41
CA ALA A 215 -11.87 5.87 19.49
C ALA A 215 -11.05 4.58 19.60
N ALA A 216 -11.67 3.41 19.42
CA ALA A 216 -10.99 2.10 19.42
C ALA A 216 -10.02 1.92 18.23
N THR A 217 -10.21 2.67 17.15
CA THR A 217 -9.34 2.62 15.96
C THR A 217 -8.03 3.40 16.18
N VAL A 218 -8.00 4.39 17.07
CA VAL A 218 -6.82 5.18 17.43
C VAL A 218 -5.64 4.31 17.93
N PRO A 219 -5.80 3.40 18.92
CA PRO A 219 -4.69 2.55 19.37
C PRO A 219 -4.21 1.59 18.29
N VAL A 220 -5.11 1.08 17.43
CA VAL A 220 -4.74 0.23 16.28
C VAL A 220 -3.85 0.99 15.31
N ALA A 221 -4.19 2.25 15.01
CA ALA A 221 -3.37 3.12 14.18
C ALA A 221 -2.02 3.44 14.84
N GLY A 222 -1.96 3.54 16.17
CA GLY A 222 -0.72 3.68 16.92
C GLY A 222 0.22 2.48 16.76
N VAL A 223 -0.30 1.25 16.93
CA VAL A 223 0.45 0.01 16.68
C VAL A 223 0.92 -0.05 15.22
N TRP A 224 0.07 0.35 14.28
CA TRP A 224 0.41 0.41 12.87
C TRP A 224 1.55 1.41 12.57
N ALA A 225 1.57 2.57 13.22
CA ALA A 225 2.66 3.52 13.11
C ALA A 225 3.99 2.96 13.64
N VAL A 226 3.97 2.25 14.78
CA VAL A 226 5.16 1.56 15.32
C VAL A 226 5.69 0.52 14.33
N LEU A 227 4.79 -0.26 13.71
CA LEU A 227 5.16 -1.23 12.67
C LEU A 227 5.83 -0.54 11.46
N CYS A 228 5.34 0.62 11.03
CA CYS A 228 5.92 1.38 9.93
C CYS A 228 7.37 1.82 10.22
N VAL A 229 7.64 2.28 11.45
CA VAL A 229 9.00 2.64 11.88
C VAL A 229 9.90 1.40 11.92
N ALA A 230 9.42 0.29 12.46
CA ALA A 230 10.17 -0.97 12.51
C ALA A 230 10.54 -1.47 11.11
N LEU A 231 9.59 -1.43 10.16
CA LEU A 231 9.83 -1.78 8.76
C LEU A 231 10.85 -0.87 8.09
N GLY A 232 10.78 0.45 8.33
CA GLY A 232 11.77 1.39 7.83
C GLY A 232 13.19 1.11 8.33
N ARG A 233 13.34 0.75 9.61
CA ARG A 233 14.64 0.39 10.19
C ARG A 233 15.17 -0.92 9.60
N ALA A 234 14.29 -1.92 9.44
CA ALA A 234 14.65 -3.20 8.85
C ALA A 234 15.07 -3.07 7.38
N GLN A 235 14.39 -2.21 6.61
CA GLN A 235 14.76 -1.86 5.24
C GLN A 235 16.17 -1.26 5.18
N GLN A 236 16.45 -0.24 6.00
CA GLN A 236 17.76 0.43 6.02
C GLN A 236 18.90 -0.53 6.39
N ALA A 237 18.67 -1.43 7.34
CA ALA A 237 19.65 -2.44 7.72
C ALA A 237 19.97 -3.42 6.57
N LYS A 238 18.96 -3.79 5.77
CA LYS A 238 19.14 -4.66 4.60
C LYS A 238 19.78 -3.95 3.40
N ASP A 239 19.48 -2.68 3.22
CA ASP A 239 20.03 -1.84 2.13
C ASP A 239 21.54 -1.62 2.34
N THR A 240 21.97 -1.36 3.58
CA THR A 240 23.39 -1.16 3.95
C THR A 240 24.21 -2.46 3.87
N GLY A 241 23.57 -3.62 3.95
CA GLY A 241 24.22 -4.93 3.94
C GLY A 241 24.45 -5.54 2.55
N SER A 242 23.99 -4.89 1.48
CA SER A 242 24.22 -5.33 0.10
C SER A 242 25.56 -4.77 -0.38
N PRO A 243 26.60 -5.59 -0.62
CA PRO A 243 27.88 -5.08 -1.11
C PRO A 243 27.63 -4.39 -2.45
N VAL A 244 28.05 -3.13 -2.56
CA VAL A 244 28.15 -2.45 -3.84
C VAL A 244 29.07 -3.32 -4.69
N SER A 245 28.51 -3.98 -5.71
CA SER A 245 29.27 -4.71 -6.71
C SER A 245 30.17 -3.67 -7.39
N GLU A 246 31.43 -3.66 -6.97
CA GLU A 246 32.50 -2.82 -7.49
C GLU A 246 32.53 -3.02 -9.02
N PRO A 247 32.45 -1.95 -9.83
CA PRO A 247 32.50 -2.10 -11.28
C PRO A 247 33.81 -2.80 -11.66
N PRO A 248 33.80 -3.69 -12.68
CA PRO A 248 35.00 -4.41 -13.06
C PRO A 248 36.11 -3.42 -13.35
N GLN A 249 37.20 -3.51 -12.57
CA GLN A 249 38.44 -2.83 -12.86
C GLN A 249 38.93 -3.37 -14.21
N VAL A 250 38.71 -2.59 -15.26
CA VAL A 250 39.26 -2.88 -16.58
C VAL A 250 40.75 -2.56 -16.50
N GLY A 251 41.54 -3.59 -16.22
CA GLY A 251 43.01 -3.60 -16.29
C GLY A 251 43.48 -4.28 -17.56
#